data_AF-A0A2E6G4R1-F1
#
_entry.id   AF-A0A2E6G4R1-F1
#
_cell.length_a   1.000
_cell.length_b   1.000
_cell.length_c   1.000
_cell.angle_alpha   90.00
_cell.angle_beta   90.00
_cell.angle_gamma   90.00
#
_symmetry.space_group_name_H-M   'P 1'
#
loop_
_entity.id
_entity.type
_entity.pdbx_description
1 polymer ?
#
loop_
_entity_poly.entity_id
_entity_poly.type
_entity_poly.pdbx_seq_one_letter_code
_entity_poly.pdbx_strand_id
1 'polypeptide(L)'
;MESFEHQELKRLAVAWLVRLGCRAIATEVTCPISRYRVDVAGWLDHSESTLLDAGGLQKRRPGIAASLFDDRVSRRGPRSPRTIVVECKRSRSDFVRDDRNADRLKQRLEMLRKAKDRFERVLIPQSEPHLRESGGSLFPELEKWNFEASRTAAYQRTMKEIERIERRVHRDTKFHTMARYRLADHLVLFTSSDLIKITEVPTGWGLVECGRGRLRRGVGRLGPLENLPLRERISLPPHESRPDRREQMLRNIAVAASRSLITSHTEGRESDNPNGGLNPRYSRITSTPAGPSSQTEGDVPVG
;
A
#
# COMPACT_ATOMS: atom_id res chain seq x y z
N MET A 1 0.29 1.36 -15.07
CA MET A 1 -0.44 0.17 -15.55
C MET A 1 0.11 -1.04 -14.82
N GLU A 2 -0.76 -1.85 -14.23
CA GLU A 2 -0.37 -3.06 -13.51
C GLU A 2 0.07 -4.15 -14.52
N SER A 3 1.15 -4.88 -14.23
CA SER A 3 1.63 -5.95 -15.12
C SER A 3 0.85 -7.24 -14.90
N PHE A 4 0.70 -8.04 -15.96
CA PHE A 4 0.09 -9.38 -15.91
C PHE A 4 0.66 -10.29 -14.79
N GLU A 5 1.99 -10.36 -14.63
CA GLU A 5 2.60 -11.18 -13.56
C GLU A 5 2.17 -10.74 -12.15
N HIS A 6 1.91 -9.44 -11.96
CA HIS A 6 1.48 -8.88 -10.67
C HIS A 6 0.01 -9.23 -10.38
N GLN A 7 -0.83 -9.20 -11.41
CA GLN A 7 -2.22 -9.66 -11.33
C GLN A 7 -2.29 -11.14 -10.98
N GLU A 8 -1.43 -11.97 -11.59
CA GLU A 8 -1.37 -13.40 -11.26
C GLU A 8 -0.87 -13.66 -9.83
N LEU A 9 0.07 -12.86 -9.33
CA LEU A 9 0.47 -12.92 -7.91
C LEU A 9 -0.70 -12.60 -6.99
N LYS A 10 -1.49 -11.56 -7.27
CA LYS A 10 -2.70 -11.22 -6.50
C LYS A 10 -3.75 -12.31 -6.55
N ARG A 11 -3.97 -12.90 -7.74
CA ARG A 11 -4.94 -13.98 -7.93
C ARG A 11 -4.55 -15.22 -7.12
N LEU A 12 -3.27 -15.57 -7.11
CA LEU A 12 -2.72 -16.62 -6.26
C LEU A 12 -2.83 -16.30 -4.77
N ALA A 13 -2.57 -15.05 -4.37
CA ALA A 13 -2.70 -14.61 -2.99
C ALA A 13 -4.15 -14.72 -2.49
N VAL A 14 -5.13 -14.32 -3.30
CA VAL A 14 -6.56 -14.51 -3.00
C VAL A 14 -6.87 -15.98 -2.78
N ALA A 15 -6.48 -16.86 -3.71
CA ALA A 15 -6.74 -18.29 -3.58
C ALA A 15 -6.05 -18.93 -2.37
N TRP A 16 -4.85 -18.45 -2.05
CA TRP A 16 -4.13 -18.86 -0.85
C TRP A 16 -4.85 -18.43 0.44
N LEU A 17 -5.39 -17.21 0.49
CA LEU A 17 -6.21 -16.76 1.62
C LEU A 17 -7.51 -17.58 1.75
N VAL A 18 -8.18 -17.92 0.64
CA VAL A 18 -9.34 -18.83 0.66
C VAL A 18 -8.95 -20.18 1.24
N ARG A 19 -7.81 -20.75 0.80
CA ARG A 19 -7.29 -22.02 1.33
C ARG A 19 -7.03 -21.96 2.84
N LEU A 20 -6.57 -20.82 3.35
CA LEU A 20 -6.33 -20.61 4.78
C LEU A 20 -7.62 -20.48 5.61
N GLY A 21 -8.79 -20.37 4.96
CA GLY A 21 -10.09 -20.23 5.62
C GLY A 21 -10.58 -18.78 5.72
N CYS A 22 -9.96 -17.81 5.01
CA CYS A 22 -10.44 -16.43 5.06
C CYS A 22 -11.86 -16.32 4.52
N ARG A 23 -12.74 -15.67 5.30
CA ARG A 23 -14.17 -15.50 5.01
C ARG A 23 -14.49 -14.20 4.27
N ALA A 24 -13.64 -13.19 4.42
CA ALA A 24 -13.69 -11.98 3.59
C ALA A 24 -12.31 -11.70 3.02
N ILE A 25 -12.23 -11.42 1.72
CA ILE A 25 -10.98 -11.17 1.00
C ILE A 25 -11.24 -10.05 -0.02
N ALA A 26 -10.30 -9.13 -0.16
CA ALA A 26 -10.34 -8.12 -1.21
C ALA A 26 -8.92 -7.77 -1.68
N THR A 27 -8.84 -7.23 -2.90
CA THR A 27 -7.62 -6.66 -3.47
C THR A 27 -7.62 -5.13 -3.31
N GLU A 28 -6.46 -4.50 -3.38
CA GLU A 28 -6.33 -3.03 -3.35
C GLU A 28 -6.96 -2.35 -2.12
N VAL A 29 -6.78 -2.97 -0.96
CA VAL A 29 -7.43 -2.58 0.30
C VAL A 29 -6.69 -1.42 0.95
N THR A 30 -7.39 -0.32 1.26
CA THR A 30 -6.81 0.81 1.97
C THR A 30 -6.35 0.41 3.38
N CYS A 31 -5.16 0.83 3.78
CA CYS A 31 -4.62 0.47 5.08
C CYS A 31 -5.15 1.38 6.21
N PRO A 32 -5.47 0.82 7.40
CA PRO A 32 -5.94 1.60 8.55
C PRO A 32 -5.02 2.75 8.99
N ILE A 33 -3.70 2.59 8.85
CA ILE A 33 -2.69 3.52 9.42
C ILE A 33 -2.06 4.47 8.39
N SER A 34 -2.46 4.41 7.13
CA SER A 34 -1.78 5.11 6.03
C SER A 34 -2.66 5.26 4.80
N ARG A 35 -2.29 6.16 3.88
CA ARG A 35 -3.01 6.32 2.60
C ARG A 35 -2.66 5.26 1.55
N TYR A 36 -1.71 4.36 1.79
CA TYR A 36 -1.38 3.31 0.83
C TYR A 36 -2.41 2.18 0.86
N ARG A 37 -2.54 1.49 -0.28
CA ARG A 37 -3.30 0.25 -0.41
C ARG A 37 -2.36 -0.95 -0.27
N VAL A 38 -2.88 -2.03 0.32
CA VAL A 38 -2.25 -3.34 0.25
C VAL A 38 -2.80 -4.12 -0.92
N ASP A 39 -1.96 -4.96 -1.49
CA ASP A 39 -2.31 -5.73 -2.70
C ASP A 39 -3.49 -6.66 -2.45
N VAL A 40 -3.46 -7.42 -1.35
CA VAL A 40 -4.55 -8.30 -0.93
C VAL A 40 -4.66 -8.31 0.59
N ALA A 41 -5.87 -8.36 1.13
CA ALA A 41 -6.11 -8.57 2.56
C ALA A 41 -7.23 -9.60 2.79
N GLY A 42 -7.12 -10.35 3.88
CA GLY A 42 -8.05 -11.40 4.27
C GLY A 42 -8.46 -11.32 5.74
N TRP A 43 -9.69 -11.70 6.03
CA TRP A 43 -10.28 -11.85 7.36
C TRP A 43 -10.46 -13.32 7.69
N LEU A 44 -9.84 -13.78 8.78
CA LEU A 44 -10.10 -15.07 9.40
C LEU A 44 -11.05 -14.87 10.57
N ASP A 45 -12.15 -15.60 10.53
CA ASP A 45 -13.07 -15.67 11.64
C ASP A 45 -12.51 -16.60 12.75
N HIS A 46 -13.19 -16.61 13.88
CA HIS A 46 -12.78 -17.27 15.13
C HIS A 46 -12.73 -18.81 15.02
N SER A 47 -13.34 -19.40 13.99
CA SER A 47 -13.66 -20.83 13.95
C SER A 47 -12.71 -21.70 13.13
N GLU A 48 -11.98 -21.17 12.15
CA GLU A 48 -11.31 -22.03 11.14
C GLU A 48 -9.92 -21.55 10.75
N SER A 49 -8.91 -22.00 11.49
CA SER A 49 -7.52 -21.72 11.13
C SER A 49 -6.60 -22.92 11.37
N THR A 50 -7.12 -24.13 11.18
CA THR A 50 -6.39 -25.38 11.38
C THR A 50 -5.05 -25.40 10.62
N LEU A 51 -4.96 -24.75 9.45
CA LEU A 51 -3.73 -24.66 8.66
C LEU A 51 -2.69 -23.66 9.19
N LEU A 52 -3.10 -22.48 9.68
CA LEU A 52 -2.13 -21.56 10.31
C LEU A 52 -1.68 -22.10 11.66
N ASP A 53 -2.61 -22.70 12.41
CA ASP A 53 -2.36 -23.22 13.75
C ASP A 53 -1.51 -24.50 13.71
N ALA A 54 -1.56 -25.28 12.62
CA ALA A 54 -0.66 -26.40 12.35
C ALA A 54 0.76 -25.99 11.90
N GLY A 55 1.06 -24.68 11.82
CA GLY A 55 2.38 -24.18 11.42
C GLY A 55 2.58 -24.00 9.92
N GLY A 56 1.53 -23.70 9.16
CA GLY A 56 1.59 -23.31 7.75
C GLY A 56 1.59 -24.48 6.76
N LEU A 57 1.83 -24.16 5.47
CA LEU A 57 1.73 -25.12 4.36
C LEU A 57 2.72 -26.31 4.44
N GLN A 58 3.82 -26.18 5.20
CA GLN A 58 4.90 -27.16 5.20
C GLN A 58 4.66 -28.38 6.11
N LYS A 59 3.74 -28.33 7.07
CA LYS A 59 3.61 -29.36 8.12
C LYS A 59 2.61 -30.48 7.85
N ARG A 60 1.86 -30.44 6.73
CA ARG A 60 1.00 -31.57 6.33
C ARG A 60 1.84 -32.69 5.69
N ARG A 61 2.51 -33.50 6.51
CA ARG A 61 2.84 -34.89 6.13
C ARG A 61 1.60 -35.73 6.45
N PRO A 62 0.99 -36.45 5.49
CA PRO A 62 -0.08 -37.39 5.80
C PRO A 62 0.55 -38.63 6.43
N GLY A 63 0.77 -38.57 7.75
CA GLY A 63 1.21 -39.68 8.58
C GLY A 63 0.10 -39.98 9.59
N ILE A 64 -0.50 -41.15 9.46
CA ILE A 64 -1.51 -41.74 10.33
C ILE A 64 -0.99 -41.69 11.78
N ALA A 65 -1.67 -40.93 12.66
CA ALA A 65 -1.61 -40.94 14.15
C ALA A 65 -1.78 -39.55 14.83
N ALA A 66 -2.34 -38.53 14.18
CA ALA A 66 -2.52 -37.21 14.80
C ALA A 66 -3.82 -37.05 15.63
N SER A 67 -4.62 -38.11 15.85
CA SER A 67 -6.02 -37.95 16.31
C SER A 67 -6.29 -38.16 17.81
N LEU A 68 -5.28 -38.28 18.68
CA LEU A 68 -5.56 -38.55 20.12
C LEU A 68 -4.82 -37.66 21.13
N PHE A 69 -3.88 -36.81 20.69
CA PHE A 69 -3.11 -35.96 21.60
C PHE A 69 -3.17 -34.45 21.30
N ASP A 70 -3.78 -34.03 20.18
CA ASP A 70 -3.86 -32.61 19.79
C ASP A 70 -5.01 -31.85 20.50
N ASP A 71 -5.91 -32.58 21.16
CA ASP A 71 -7.07 -32.03 21.87
C ASP A 71 -6.70 -31.20 23.11
N ARG A 72 -5.45 -31.25 23.56
CA ARG A 72 -4.96 -30.46 24.70
C ARG A 72 -4.65 -29.00 24.35
N VAL A 73 -4.57 -28.64 23.06
CA VAL A 73 -4.38 -27.24 22.62
C VAL A 73 -5.71 -26.45 22.61
N SER A 74 -6.85 -27.15 22.73
CA SER A 74 -8.21 -26.59 22.73
C SER A 74 -8.61 -25.84 24.03
N ARG A 75 -7.69 -25.60 24.98
CA ARG A 75 -7.97 -24.89 26.26
C ARG A 75 -7.83 -23.37 26.21
N ARG A 76 -7.58 -22.76 25.05
CA ARG A 76 -7.69 -21.30 24.90
C ARG A 76 -9.14 -20.99 24.50
N GLY A 77 -9.75 -20.03 25.17
CA GLY A 77 -11.10 -19.53 24.86
C GLY A 77 -11.29 -19.16 23.38
N PRO A 78 -12.50 -18.77 22.96
CA PRO A 78 -12.82 -18.55 21.55
C PRO A 78 -11.73 -17.72 20.87
N ARG A 79 -11.09 -18.28 19.83
CA ARG A 79 -9.92 -17.65 19.20
C ARG A 79 -10.36 -16.33 18.61
N SER A 80 -9.74 -15.22 19.00
CA SER A 80 -10.07 -13.91 18.44
C SER A 80 -9.90 -13.90 16.92
N PRO A 81 -10.64 -13.06 16.18
CA PRO A 81 -10.53 -13.03 14.74
C PRO A 81 -9.16 -12.49 14.35
N ARG A 82 -8.70 -12.86 13.14
CA ARG A 82 -7.36 -12.49 12.65
C ARG A 82 -7.44 -11.84 11.28
N THR A 83 -6.50 -10.95 11.04
CA THR A 83 -6.32 -10.25 9.76
C THR A 83 -5.02 -10.68 9.10
N ILE A 84 -5.04 -10.88 7.79
CA ILE A 84 -3.85 -11.17 6.99
C ILE A 84 -3.71 -10.10 5.92
N VAL A 85 -2.50 -9.58 5.76
CA VAL A 85 -2.12 -8.64 4.70
C VAL A 85 -1.05 -9.28 3.82
N VAL A 86 -1.25 -9.18 2.52
CA VAL A 86 -0.33 -9.69 1.50
C VAL A 86 0.15 -8.55 0.61
N GLU A 87 1.47 -8.49 0.41
CA GLU A 87 2.14 -7.60 -0.53
C GLU A 87 2.78 -8.42 -1.65
N CYS A 88 2.43 -8.11 -2.90
CA CYS A 88 2.93 -8.79 -4.08
C CYS A 88 4.13 -8.02 -4.66
N LYS A 89 5.27 -8.69 -4.89
CA LYS A 89 6.46 -8.09 -5.52
C LYS A 89 6.90 -8.90 -6.73
N ARG A 90 6.79 -8.29 -7.91
CA ARG A 90 7.17 -8.89 -9.21
C ARG A 90 8.65 -8.68 -9.57
N SER A 91 9.27 -7.60 -9.08
CA SER A 91 10.65 -7.25 -9.42
C SER A 91 11.46 -6.87 -8.19
N ARG A 92 12.78 -7.13 -8.23
CA ARG A 92 13.71 -6.65 -7.20
C ARG A 92 13.71 -5.13 -7.11
N SER A 93 13.59 -4.42 -8.24
CA SER A 93 13.49 -2.96 -8.25
C SER A 93 12.25 -2.45 -7.52
N ASP A 94 11.10 -3.14 -7.58
CA ASP A 94 9.90 -2.73 -6.85
C ASP A 94 10.10 -2.92 -5.34
N PHE A 95 10.65 -4.07 -4.93
CA PHE A 95 11.01 -4.35 -3.53
C PHE A 95 12.04 -3.35 -2.99
N VAL A 96 13.11 -3.12 -3.75
CA VAL A 96 14.21 -2.22 -3.39
C VAL A 96 13.78 -0.75 -3.50
N ARG A 97 12.80 -0.36 -4.32
CA ARG A 97 12.29 1.01 -4.35
C ARG A 97 11.50 1.34 -3.08
N ASP A 98 10.73 0.37 -2.59
CA ASP A 98 10.02 0.48 -1.31
C ASP A 98 11.01 0.61 -0.13
N ASP A 99 12.26 0.18 -0.31
CA ASP A 99 13.37 0.26 0.67
C ASP A 99 14.31 1.50 0.44
N ARG A 100 14.73 1.78 -0.79
CA ARG A 100 15.64 2.89 -1.19
C ARG A 100 15.06 4.27 -0.96
N ASN A 101 13.74 4.44 -1.02
CA ASN A 101 13.13 5.71 -0.65
C ASN A 101 13.49 6.08 0.79
N ALA A 102 13.60 5.10 1.70
CA ALA A 102 14.00 5.34 3.07
C ALA A 102 15.46 5.80 3.18
N ASP A 103 16.39 5.16 2.47
CA ASP A 103 17.82 5.52 2.55
C ASP A 103 18.12 6.88 1.94
N ARG A 104 17.47 7.23 0.82
CA ARG A 104 17.57 8.58 0.25
C ARG A 104 17.02 9.64 1.21
N LEU A 105 15.89 9.35 1.87
CA LEU A 105 15.31 10.26 2.86
C LEU A 105 16.20 10.38 4.12
N LYS A 106 16.82 9.29 4.57
CA LYS A 106 17.82 9.31 5.67
C LYS A 106 19.06 10.13 5.30
N GLN A 107 19.62 9.94 4.11
CA GLN A 107 20.76 10.73 3.64
C GLN A 107 20.42 12.22 3.53
N ARG A 108 19.22 12.54 3.02
CA ARG A 108 18.75 13.92 2.96
C ARG A 108 18.54 14.53 4.34
N LEU A 109 17.98 13.77 5.28
CA LEU A 109 17.84 14.18 6.68
C LEU A 109 19.20 14.49 7.31
N GLU A 110 20.19 13.64 7.09
CA GLU A 110 21.56 13.84 7.58
C GLU A 110 22.18 15.13 7.04
N MET A 111 22.04 15.40 5.74
CA MET A 111 22.51 16.66 5.15
C MET A 111 21.83 17.90 5.75
N LEU A 112 20.52 17.82 6.01
CA LEU A 112 19.77 18.94 6.61
C LEU A 112 20.14 19.15 8.09
N ARG A 113 20.42 18.08 8.84
CA ARG A 113 20.92 18.16 10.23
C ARG A 113 22.30 18.82 10.28
N LYS A 114 23.21 18.46 9.37
CA LYS A 114 24.50 19.16 9.24
C LYS A 114 24.33 20.64 8.90
N ALA A 115 23.36 20.98 8.05
CA ALA A 115 23.05 22.38 7.75
C ALA A 115 22.49 23.12 8.97
N LYS A 116 21.59 22.50 9.74
CA LYS A 116 21.07 23.02 11.02
C LYS A 116 22.22 23.29 11.99
N ASP A 117 23.12 22.34 12.20
CA ASP A 117 24.26 22.50 13.11
C ASP A 117 25.16 23.68 12.70
N ARG A 118 25.36 23.88 11.39
CA ARG A 118 26.11 25.03 10.86
C ARG A 118 25.40 26.36 11.15
N PHE A 119 24.07 26.41 11.03
CA PHE A 119 23.30 27.60 11.41
C PHE A 119 23.44 27.89 12.91
N GLU A 120 23.22 26.90 13.77
CA GLU A 120 23.21 27.07 15.23
C GLU A 120 24.59 27.41 15.80
N ARG A 121 25.67 26.84 15.24
CA ARG A 121 27.04 27.06 15.76
C ARG A 121 27.74 28.29 15.22
N VAL A 122 27.43 28.71 13.99
CA VAL A 122 28.23 29.71 13.28
C VAL A 122 27.40 30.90 12.85
N LEU A 123 26.30 30.66 12.11
CA LEU A 123 25.61 31.75 11.42
C LEU A 123 24.70 32.54 12.36
N ILE A 124 23.81 31.86 13.10
CA ILE A 124 22.83 32.50 13.97
C ILE A 124 23.51 33.27 15.11
N PRO A 125 24.55 32.74 15.78
CA PRO A 125 25.25 33.50 16.82
C PRO A 125 25.84 34.84 16.34
N GLN A 126 26.26 34.92 15.07
CA GLN A 126 26.81 36.13 14.48
C GLN A 126 25.72 37.12 14.05
N SER A 127 24.62 36.62 13.46
CA SER A 127 23.58 37.48 12.87
C SER A 127 22.44 37.84 13.81
N GLU A 128 22.14 36.99 14.81
CA GLU A 128 21.00 37.14 15.72
C GLU A 128 21.44 36.97 17.20
N PRO A 129 22.40 37.77 17.71
CA PRO A 129 22.95 37.61 19.06
C PRO A 129 21.93 37.84 20.17
N HIS A 130 20.81 38.52 19.89
CA HIS A 130 19.71 38.73 20.83
C HIS A 130 18.96 37.45 21.21
N LEU A 131 19.17 36.34 20.48
CA LEU A 131 18.62 35.02 20.82
C LEU A 131 19.39 34.32 21.95
N ARG A 132 20.53 34.89 22.34
CA ARG A 132 21.33 34.42 23.46
C ARG A 132 20.62 34.75 24.76
N GLU A 133 20.31 33.72 25.54
CA GLU A 133 19.72 33.87 26.87
C GLU A 133 20.78 34.47 27.79
N SER A 134 20.70 35.78 28.02
CA SER A 134 21.68 36.51 28.82
C SER A 134 21.38 36.32 30.32
N GLY A 135 22.38 35.86 31.08
CA GLY A 135 22.33 35.78 32.55
C GLY A 135 22.46 34.39 33.18
N GLY A 136 22.72 33.33 32.40
CA GLY A 136 22.70 31.94 32.92
C GLY A 136 24.04 31.24 33.14
N SER A 137 25.18 31.76 32.65
CA SER A 137 26.47 31.08 32.79
C SER A 137 27.68 32.00 32.76
N LEU A 138 28.66 31.70 33.60
CA LEU A 138 29.98 32.37 33.67
C LEU A 138 30.92 31.93 32.54
N PHE A 139 30.56 30.87 31.80
CA PHE A 139 31.36 30.28 30.74
C PHE A 139 30.64 30.43 29.39
N PRO A 140 31.31 31.00 28.37
CA PRO A 140 30.73 31.16 27.03
C PRO A 140 30.24 29.85 26.40
N GLU A 141 30.86 28.71 26.73
CA GLU A 141 30.45 27.41 26.18
C GLU A 141 29.15 26.85 26.76
N LEU A 142 28.67 27.41 27.88
CA LEU A 142 27.45 27.00 28.58
C LEU A 142 26.28 27.98 28.36
N GLU A 143 26.47 28.98 27.50
CA GLU A 143 25.41 29.93 27.14
C GLU A 143 24.28 29.23 26.38
N LYS A 144 23.04 29.45 26.84
CA LYS A 144 21.85 28.90 26.20
C LYS A 144 21.36 29.83 25.10
N TRP A 145 20.91 29.24 24.00
CA TRP A 145 20.43 29.94 22.82
C TRP A 145 19.01 29.51 22.48
N ASN A 146 18.12 30.47 22.24
CA ASN A 146 16.77 30.22 21.77
C ASN A 146 16.73 30.23 20.23
N PHE A 147 17.21 29.17 19.61
CA PHE A 147 17.22 29.04 18.14
C PHE A 147 15.82 28.94 17.52
N GLU A 148 14.81 28.51 18.29
CA GLU A 148 13.42 28.39 17.79
C GLU A 148 12.83 29.75 17.40
N ALA A 149 13.23 30.82 18.09
CA ALA A 149 12.82 32.19 17.82
C ALA A 149 13.57 32.84 16.63
N SER A 150 14.46 32.12 15.95
CA SER A 150 15.27 32.70 14.87
C SER A 150 14.44 33.18 13.67
N ARG A 151 14.81 34.35 13.14
CA ARG A 151 14.15 34.96 11.98
C ARG A 151 14.80 34.60 10.64
N THR A 152 15.95 33.91 10.66
CA THR A 152 16.65 33.48 9.44
C THR A 152 15.78 32.53 8.62
N ALA A 153 15.28 33.02 7.48
CA ALA A 153 14.35 32.27 6.63
C ALA A 153 14.94 30.94 6.12
N ALA A 154 16.24 30.88 5.84
CA ALA A 154 16.92 29.66 5.41
C ALA A 154 16.98 28.59 6.52
N TYR A 155 17.15 29.00 7.77
CA TYR A 155 17.12 28.12 8.94
C TYR A 155 15.70 27.59 9.18
N GLN A 156 14.70 28.48 9.16
CA GLN A 156 13.28 28.09 9.30
C GLN A 156 12.82 27.13 8.19
N ARG A 157 13.27 27.31 6.94
CA ARG A 157 13.03 26.35 5.86
C ARG A 157 13.71 25.00 6.13
N THR A 158 14.95 25.01 6.62
CA THR A 158 15.68 23.79 6.97
C THR A 158 14.96 23.00 8.06
N MET A 159 14.51 23.66 9.12
CA MET A 159 13.75 23.05 10.21
C MET A 159 12.43 22.44 9.74
N LYS A 160 11.66 23.16 8.92
CA LYS A 160 10.41 22.64 8.32
C LYS A 160 10.65 21.44 7.41
N GLU A 161 11.77 21.42 6.67
CA GLU A 161 12.14 20.30 5.81
C GLU A 161 12.56 19.07 6.63
N ILE A 162 13.32 19.27 7.71
CA ILE A 162 13.68 18.22 8.67
C ILE A 162 12.40 17.58 9.22
N GLU A 163 11.47 18.38 9.78
CA GLU A 163 10.22 17.87 10.35
C GLU A 163 9.36 17.15 9.30
N ARG A 164 9.35 17.62 8.04
CA ARG A 164 8.64 16.95 6.95
C ARG A 164 9.28 15.61 6.60
N ILE A 165 10.61 15.55 6.49
CA ILE A 165 11.33 14.33 6.15
C ILE A 165 11.29 13.34 7.30
N GLU A 166 11.44 13.74 8.56
CA GLU A 166 11.31 12.87 9.73
C GLU A 166 9.92 12.24 9.79
N ARG A 167 8.85 13.04 9.58
CA ARG A 167 7.49 12.51 9.44
C ARG A 167 7.36 11.52 8.29
N ARG A 168 8.10 11.69 7.19
CA ARG A 168 8.08 10.77 6.04
C ARG A 168 8.92 9.52 6.29
N VAL A 169 10.14 9.62 6.82
CA VAL A 169 11.02 8.49 7.16
C VAL A 169 10.34 7.55 8.16
N HIS A 170 9.67 8.09 9.18
CA HIS A 170 8.89 7.29 10.12
C HIS A 170 7.63 6.64 9.48
N ARG A 171 7.23 7.08 8.28
CA ARG A 171 6.15 6.51 7.47
C ARG A 171 6.66 5.61 6.32
N ASP A 172 7.89 5.80 5.83
CA ASP A 172 8.40 5.35 4.51
C ASP A 172 9.32 4.11 4.52
N THR A 173 9.10 3.15 5.41
CA THR A 173 9.24 1.76 4.94
C THR A 173 7.90 1.09 5.18
N LYS A 174 7.12 0.92 4.11
CA LYS A 174 5.81 0.27 4.15
C LYS A 174 5.87 -1.00 4.99
N PHE A 175 6.93 -1.80 4.81
CA PHE A 175 7.16 -3.03 5.55
C PHE A 175 7.45 -2.84 7.05
N HIS A 176 8.30 -1.89 7.42
CA HIS A 176 8.57 -1.59 8.83
C HIS A 176 7.36 -0.98 9.51
N THR A 177 6.70 -0.01 8.88
CA THR A 177 5.51 0.66 9.39
C THR A 177 4.42 -0.37 9.66
N MET A 178 4.15 -1.26 8.70
CA MET A 178 3.16 -2.33 8.87
C MET A 178 3.49 -3.27 10.04
N ALA A 179 4.74 -3.73 10.14
CA ALA A 179 5.15 -4.66 11.20
C ALA A 179 5.19 -3.98 12.57
N ARG A 180 5.86 -2.82 12.68
CA ARG A 180 6.01 -2.05 13.92
C ARG A 180 4.66 -1.69 14.52
N TYR A 181 3.74 -1.19 13.69
CA TYR A 181 2.44 -0.81 14.20
C TYR A 181 1.52 -2.02 14.35
N ARG A 182 1.85 -3.20 13.82
CA ARG A 182 0.97 -4.39 13.75
C ARG A 182 -0.27 -4.07 12.94
N LEU A 183 -0.09 -3.79 11.65
CA LEU A 183 -1.20 -3.44 10.74
C LEU A 183 -2.25 -4.54 10.68
N ALA A 184 -1.80 -5.79 10.65
CA ALA A 184 -2.59 -7.00 10.63
C ALA A 184 -1.92 -8.05 11.51
N ASP A 185 -2.64 -9.13 11.82
CA ASP A 185 -2.13 -10.22 12.63
C ASP A 185 -1.08 -11.07 11.88
N HIS A 186 -1.13 -11.08 10.54
CA HIS A 186 -0.11 -11.70 9.71
C HIS A 186 0.23 -10.80 8.52
N LEU A 187 1.53 -10.68 8.24
CA LEU A 187 2.08 -9.92 7.10
C LEU A 187 2.87 -10.85 6.20
N VAL A 188 2.61 -10.85 4.89
CA VAL A 188 3.20 -11.82 3.96
C VAL A 188 3.64 -11.16 2.66
N LEU A 189 4.84 -11.49 2.22
CA LEU A 189 5.34 -11.17 0.88
C LEU A 189 5.00 -12.32 -0.08
N PHE A 190 4.36 -11.98 -1.19
CA PHE A 190 4.14 -12.86 -2.33
C PHE A 190 5.07 -12.46 -3.46
N THR A 191 5.97 -13.34 -3.87
CA THR A 191 6.95 -13.03 -4.92
C THR A 191 7.07 -14.13 -5.94
N SER A 192 7.74 -13.82 -7.04
CA SER A 192 8.28 -14.88 -7.88
C SER A 192 9.46 -15.58 -7.17
N SER A 193 9.71 -16.85 -7.50
CA SER A 193 10.80 -17.63 -6.91
C SER A 193 12.15 -16.93 -7.04
N ASP A 194 12.90 -16.97 -5.94
CA ASP A 194 14.27 -16.48 -5.80
C ASP A 194 14.41 -14.98 -6.13
N LEU A 195 13.33 -14.22 -6.00
CA LEU A 195 13.35 -12.77 -6.19
C LEU A 195 13.98 -12.06 -4.98
N ILE A 196 13.59 -12.47 -3.78
CA ILE A 196 14.06 -11.92 -2.50
C ILE A 196 14.83 -13.02 -1.77
N LYS A 197 16.04 -12.74 -1.30
CA LYS A 197 16.75 -13.69 -0.44
C LYS A 197 16.06 -13.76 0.91
N ILE A 198 16.05 -14.91 1.57
CA ILE A 198 15.45 -15.07 2.91
C ILE A 198 15.97 -14.02 3.90
N THR A 199 17.26 -13.68 3.83
CA THR A 199 17.92 -12.66 4.67
C THR A 199 17.50 -11.21 4.37
N GLU A 200 16.88 -10.97 3.22
CA GLU A 200 16.36 -9.66 2.82
C GLU A 200 14.89 -9.49 3.24
N VAL A 201 14.23 -10.55 3.72
CA VAL A 201 12.83 -10.46 4.16
C VAL A 201 12.73 -9.60 5.42
N PRO A 202 11.88 -8.57 5.47
CA PRO A 202 11.74 -7.72 6.64
C PRO A 202 11.29 -8.50 7.86
N THR A 203 11.83 -8.16 9.04
CA THR A 203 11.44 -8.79 10.30
C THR A 203 9.93 -8.72 10.52
N GLY A 204 9.32 -9.85 10.90
CA GLY A 204 7.88 -9.95 11.11
C GLY A 204 7.06 -10.25 9.85
N TRP A 205 7.70 -10.52 8.71
CA TRP A 205 7.03 -10.91 7.47
C TRP A 205 7.22 -12.40 7.14
N GLY A 206 6.17 -13.03 6.64
CA GLY A 206 6.25 -14.31 5.95
C GLY A 206 6.65 -14.14 4.48
N LEU A 207 7.06 -15.22 3.84
CA LEU A 207 7.44 -15.24 2.42
C LEU A 207 6.82 -16.45 1.72
N VAL A 208 6.06 -16.18 0.66
CA VAL A 208 5.47 -17.18 -0.23
C VAL A 208 5.92 -16.89 -1.66
N GLU A 209 6.42 -17.93 -2.33
CA GLU A 209 6.98 -17.83 -3.67
C GLU A 209 6.15 -18.62 -4.69
N CYS A 210 6.06 -18.10 -5.91
CA CYS A 210 5.53 -18.82 -7.07
C CYS A 210 6.58 -18.91 -8.19
N GLY A 211 6.64 -20.04 -8.88
CA GLY A 211 7.57 -20.22 -10.01
C GLY A 211 7.37 -19.19 -11.11
N ARG A 212 8.45 -18.49 -11.50
CA ARG A 212 8.43 -17.43 -12.55
C ARG A 212 7.76 -17.86 -13.86
N GLY A 213 8.06 -19.06 -14.33
CA GLY A 213 7.48 -19.59 -15.57
C GLY A 213 5.96 -19.82 -15.50
N ARG A 214 5.39 -19.99 -14.30
CA ARG A 214 3.92 -20.07 -14.12
C ARG A 214 3.29 -18.69 -14.11
N LEU A 215 3.90 -17.72 -13.42
CA LEU A 215 3.42 -16.34 -13.41
C LEU A 215 3.40 -15.71 -14.81
N ARG A 216 4.41 -16.01 -15.64
CA ARG A 216 4.49 -15.51 -17.03
C ARG A 216 3.43 -16.09 -17.96
N ARG A 217 3.16 -17.38 -17.84
CA ARG A 217 2.17 -18.10 -18.68
C ARG A 217 0.74 -17.90 -18.20
N GLY A 218 0.57 -17.38 -16.98
CA GLY A 218 -0.68 -17.44 -16.27
C GLY A 218 -0.86 -18.80 -15.61
N VAL A 219 -1.50 -18.81 -14.45
CA VAL A 219 -1.77 -20.04 -13.69
C VAL A 219 -3.00 -20.78 -14.23
N GLY A 220 -3.72 -20.21 -15.21
CA GLY A 220 -4.91 -20.82 -15.81
C GLY A 220 -6.06 -20.96 -14.81
N ARG A 221 -6.95 -21.96 -14.96
CA ARG A 221 -7.90 -22.27 -13.89
C ARG A 221 -7.13 -22.82 -12.70
N LEU A 222 -7.33 -22.22 -11.53
CA LEU A 222 -6.76 -22.73 -10.30
C LEU A 222 -7.41 -24.09 -10.03
N GLY A 223 -6.59 -25.13 -9.88
CA GLY A 223 -7.04 -26.45 -9.47
C GLY A 223 -7.53 -26.45 -8.01
N PRO A 224 -7.63 -27.62 -7.37
CA PRO A 224 -7.96 -27.71 -5.94
C PRO A 224 -7.06 -26.79 -5.12
N LEU A 225 -7.64 -26.04 -4.17
CA LEU A 225 -6.91 -25.08 -3.33
C LEU A 225 -5.76 -25.73 -2.54
N GLU A 226 -5.79 -27.06 -2.36
CA GLU A 226 -4.72 -27.84 -1.75
C GLU A 226 -3.43 -27.90 -2.58
N ASN A 227 -3.52 -27.67 -3.90
CA ASN A 227 -2.42 -27.83 -4.86
C ASN A 227 -2.04 -26.52 -5.56
N LEU A 228 -2.12 -25.39 -4.84
CA LEU A 228 -1.64 -24.12 -5.36
C LEU A 228 -0.12 -24.20 -5.67
N PRO A 229 0.36 -23.61 -6.77
CA PRO A 229 1.76 -23.64 -7.17
C PRO A 229 2.60 -22.62 -6.35
N LEU A 230 2.49 -22.73 -5.02
CA LEU A 230 3.06 -21.82 -4.05
C LEU A 230 4.01 -22.58 -3.14
N ARG A 231 5.12 -21.94 -2.79
CA ARG A 231 6.09 -22.44 -1.82
C ARG A 231 6.23 -21.42 -0.70
N GLU A 232 5.73 -21.77 0.49
CA GLU A 232 6.00 -21.00 1.70
C GLU A 232 7.48 -21.20 2.07
N ARG A 233 8.26 -20.12 2.14
CA ARG A 233 9.69 -20.13 2.54
C ARG A 233 9.88 -19.71 3.99
N ILE A 234 9.05 -18.78 4.45
CA ILE A 234 9.02 -18.28 5.83
C ILE A 234 7.56 -18.30 6.28
N SER A 235 7.29 -19.01 7.37
CA SER A 235 5.96 -19.12 7.97
C SER A 235 5.46 -17.79 8.50
N LEU A 236 4.14 -17.64 8.57
CA LEU A 236 3.46 -16.40 8.93
C LEU A 236 3.72 -16.03 10.39
N PRO A 237 4.60 -15.05 10.68
CA PRO A 237 4.84 -14.66 12.06
C PRO A 237 3.56 -14.00 12.60
N PRO A 238 3.08 -14.39 13.79
CA PRO A 238 1.91 -13.76 14.38
C PRO A 238 2.28 -12.38 14.94
N HIS A 239 1.42 -11.42 14.67
CA HIS A 239 1.34 -10.13 15.34
C HIS A 239 0.04 -10.07 16.13
N GLU A 240 0.06 -9.48 17.31
CA GLU A 240 -1.17 -9.19 18.05
C GLU A 240 -1.67 -7.81 17.63
N SER A 241 -2.44 -7.76 16.53
CA SER A 241 -3.09 -6.52 16.08
C SER A 241 -4.16 -6.10 17.09
N ARG A 242 -4.36 -4.78 17.25
CA ARG A 242 -5.36 -4.24 18.18
C ARG A 242 -6.79 -4.54 17.68
N PRO A 243 -7.78 -4.80 18.56
CA PRO A 243 -9.17 -5.06 18.16
C PRO A 243 -9.74 -4.00 17.19
N ASP A 244 -9.64 -2.72 17.54
CA ASP A 244 -10.11 -1.60 16.70
C ASP A 244 -9.51 -1.63 15.28
N ARG A 245 -8.26 -2.10 15.18
CA ARG A 245 -7.56 -2.18 13.90
C ARG A 245 -8.04 -3.35 13.05
N ARG A 246 -8.35 -4.49 13.68
CA ARG A 246 -8.95 -5.64 13.02
C ARG A 246 -10.31 -5.26 12.43
N GLU A 247 -11.15 -4.57 13.21
CA GLU A 247 -12.44 -4.07 12.75
C GLU A 247 -12.31 -3.07 11.60
N GLN A 248 -11.38 -2.12 11.71
CA GLN A 248 -11.13 -1.16 10.64
C GLN A 248 -10.64 -1.85 9.36
N MET A 249 -9.78 -2.87 9.48
CA MET A 249 -9.31 -3.66 8.34
C MET A 249 -10.47 -4.44 7.70
N LEU A 250 -11.32 -5.09 8.49
CA LEU A 250 -12.51 -5.80 7.99
C LEU A 250 -13.43 -4.85 7.22
N ARG A 251 -13.70 -3.65 7.75
CA ARG A 251 -14.47 -2.62 7.07
C ARG A 251 -13.83 -2.24 5.73
N ASN A 252 -12.51 -2.05 5.71
CA ASN A 252 -11.80 -1.69 4.48
C ASN A 252 -11.82 -2.81 3.44
N ILE A 253 -11.72 -4.08 3.87
CA ILE A 253 -11.89 -5.26 3.01
C ILE A 253 -13.29 -5.26 2.40
N ALA A 254 -14.33 -5.07 3.22
CA ALA A 254 -15.71 -5.02 2.74
C ALA A 254 -15.92 -3.91 1.70
N VAL A 255 -15.44 -2.69 1.98
CA VAL A 255 -15.51 -1.56 1.04
C VAL A 255 -14.80 -1.86 -0.28
N ALA A 256 -13.61 -2.47 -0.23
CA ALA A 256 -12.87 -2.82 -1.44
C ALA A 256 -13.59 -3.90 -2.25
N ALA A 257 -14.09 -4.96 -1.61
CA ALA A 257 -14.87 -6.01 -2.26
C ALA A 257 -16.15 -5.47 -2.91
N SER A 258 -16.91 -4.63 -2.20
CA SER A 258 -18.12 -4.01 -2.74
C SER A 258 -17.83 -3.11 -3.93
N ARG A 259 -16.75 -2.32 -3.90
CA ARG A 259 -16.35 -1.49 -5.04
C ARG A 259 -16.06 -2.33 -6.28
N SER A 260 -15.31 -3.41 -6.14
CA SER A 260 -15.02 -4.32 -7.26
C SER A 260 -16.29 -4.90 -7.88
N LEU A 261 -17.27 -5.29 -7.05
CA LEU A 261 -18.56 -5.80 -7.52
C LEU A 261 -19.39 -4.72 -8.22
N ILE A 262 -19.41 -3.50 -7.68
CA ILE A 262 -20.13 -2.38 -8.30
C ILE A 262 -19.53 -2.07 -9.67
N THR A 263 -18.21 -1.95 -9.77
CA THR A 263 -17.51 -1.70 -11.03
C THR A 263 -17.80 -2.78 -12.07
N SER A 264 -17.75 -4.06 -11.68
CA SER A 264 -18.04 -5.16 -12.62
C SER A 264 -19.49 -5.16 -13.11
N HIS A 265 -20.45 -4.76 -12.27
CA HIS A 265 -21.86 -4.62 -12.66
C HIS A 265 -22.11 -3.42 -13.56
N THR A 266 -21.40 -2.30 -13.36
CA THR A 266 -21.54 -1.12 -14.21
C THR A 266 -20.91 -1.33 -15.59
N GLU A 267 -19.73 -1.97 -15.65
CA GLU A 267 -19.04 -2.26 -16.91
C GLU A 267 -19.75 -3.37 -17.72
N GLY A 268 -20.30 -4.38 -17.05
CA GLY A 268 -21.08 -5.44 -17.72
C GLY A 268 -22.39 -4.96 -18.35
N ARG A 269 -22.99 -3.87 -17.84
CA ARG A 269 -24.19 -3.25 -18.44
C ARG A 269 -23.90 -2.48 -19.73
N GLU A 270 -22.68 -2.00 -19.93
CA GLU A 270 -22.30 -1.33 -21.18
C GLU A 270 -21.99 -2.33 -22.31
N SER A 271 -21.55 -3.56 -21.98
CA SER A 271 -21.27 -4.62 -22.96
C SER A 271 -22.51 -5.44 -23.40
N ASP A 272 -23.59 -5.43 -22.63
CA ASP A 272 -24.82 -6.21 -22.87
C ASP A 272 -25.94 -5.40 -23.57
N ASN A 273 -25.60 -4.36 -24.32
CA ASN A 273 -26.58 -3.64 -25.15
C ASN A 273 -26.46 -4.08 -26.62
N PRO A 274 -27.27 -5.05 -27.10
CA PRO A 274 -27.24 -5.49 -28.51
C PRO A 274 -27.98 -4.53 -29.45
N ASN A 275 -28.51 -3.40 -28.95
CA ASN A 275 -29.11 -2.36 -29.78
C ASN A 275 -28.09 -1.31 -30.22
N GLY A 276 -27.18 -1.73 -31.09
CA GLY A 276 -26.58 -0.84 -32.10
C GLY A 276 -27.61 -0.52 -33.17
N GLY A 277 -28.65 0.25 -32.81
CA GLY A 277 -29.74 0.61 -33.69
C GLY A 277 -30.34 1.95 -33.29
N LEU A 278 -30.30 2.88 -34.25
CA LEU A 278 -30.95 4.19 -34.29
C LEU A 278 -30.18 5.37 -33.67
N ASN A 279 -29.28 5.91 -34.51
CA ASN A 279 -29.04 7.35 -34.60
C ASN A 279 -30.38 8.12 -34.66
N PRO A 280 -30.67 9.05 -33.75
CA PRO A 280 -31.61 10.12 -34.05
C PRO A 280 -30.87 11.14 -34.93
N ARG A 281 -31.17 11.07 -36.24
CA ARG A 281 -30.89 12.15 -37.18
C ARG A 281 -31.48 13.44 -36.61
N TYR A 282 -30.63 14.41 -36.27
CA TYR A 282 -31.03 15.81 -36.25
C TYR A 282 -31.29 16.23 -37.70
N SER A 283 -32.55 16.17 -38.10
CA SER A 283 -33.07 16.79 -39.32
C SER A 283 -32.93 18.31 -39.21
N ARG A 284 -31.86 18.83 -39.79
CA ARG A 284 -31.67 20.25 -40.05
C ARG A 284 -32.59 20.61 -41.22
N ILE A 285 -33.69 21.29 -40.91
CA ILE A 285 -34.63 21.84 -41.89
C ILE A 285 -33.87 22.85 -42.75
N THR A 286 -33.67 22.50 -44.02
CA THR A 286 -33.22 23.42 -45.07
C THR A 286 -34.44 24.09 -45.68
N SER A 287 -34.67 25.35 -45.33
CA SER A 287 -35.56 26.25 -46.06
C SER A 287 -34.79 26.86 -47.24
N THR A 288 -35.13 26.45 -48.45
CA THR A 288 -34.66 27.06 -49.70
C THR A 288 -35.54 28.27 -50.03
N PRO A 289 -34.98 29.43 -50.43
CA PRO A 289 -35.77 30.57 -50.90
C PRO A 289 -35.97 30.51 -52.43
N ALA A 290 -37.16 30.90 -52.88
CA ALA A 290 -37.47 31.32 -54.26
C ALA A 290 -37.91 32.80 -54.14
N GLY A 291 -37.19 33.77 -54.69
CA GLY A 291 -37.25 34.21 -56.08
C GLY A 291 -37.08 35.74 -56.13
N PRO A 292 -36.81 36.35 -57.30
CA PRO A 292 -36.01 37.58 -57.41
C PRO A 292 -36.83 38.87 -57.68
N SER A 293 -36.09 39.96 -57.92
CA SER A 293 -36.47 41.34 -58.34
C SER A 293 -36.43 42.33 -57.16
N SER A 294 -35.85 43.52 -57.21
CA SER A 294 -35.19 44.33 -58.24
C SER A 294 -34.70 45.63 -57.57
N GLN A 295 -33.62 46.25 -58.07
CA GLN A 295 -33.27 47.68 -57.96
C GLN A 295 -32.87 48.19 -56.54
N THR A 296 -31.91 49.10 -56.30
CA THR A 296 -31.15 50.05 -57.11
C THR A 296 -29.96 50.56 -56.26
N GLU A 297 -28.86 50.91 -56.94
CA GLU A 297 -27.96 52.05 -56.69
C GLU A 297 -27.22 52.26 -55.37
N GLY A 298 -25.92 52.56 -55.51
CA GLY A 298 -25.23 53.54 -54.67
C GLY A 298 -23.86 53.13 -54.18
N ASP A 299 -22.82 53.37 -54.99
CA ASP A 299 -21.57 54.08 -54.66
C ASP A 299 -21.32 54.44 -53.18
N VAL A 300 -20.13 54.41 -52.56
CA VAL A 300 -18.70 54.45 -52.93
C VAL A 300 -17.95 54.31 -51.58
N PRO A 301 -16.66 53.90 -51.55
CA PRO A 301 -15.94 53.58 -50.32
C PRO A 301 -15.24 54.81 -49.72
N VAL A 302 -14.60 54.63 -48.56
CA VAL A 302 -13.25 55.16 -48.17
C VAL A 302 -13.11 55.11 -46.65
N GLY A 303 -11.96 54.61 -46.18
CA GLY A 303 -11.44 54.90 -44.83
C GLY A 303 -10.95 53.69 -44.07
#